data_AF-A0A7V3ALM6-F1
#
_entry.id   AF-A0A7V3ALM6-F1
#
_cell.length_a   1.000
_cell.length_b   1.000
_cell.length_c   1.000
_cell.angle_alpha   90.00
_cell.angle_beta   90.00
_cell.angle_gamma   90.00
#
_symmetry.space_group_name_H-M   'P 1'
#
loop_
_entity.id
_entity.type
_entity.pdbx_description
1 polymer ?
#
loop_
_entity_poly.entity_id
_entity_poly.type
_entity_poly.pdbx_seq_one_letter_code
_entity_poly.pdbx_strand_id
1 'polypeptide(L)'
;MYIALGLTDRTNLTKKREKEIYLSILEAATYLIQAKKITLRFFNEKISKTIKVISFDGINYHSYIKNETMLDYEKCNYICKIKNVIMAFSFKKINNIRCALIASDYNLEQGNDLKNQEILKFLASQALFLYCYAEKCNPS
;
A
#
# COMPACT_ATOMS: atom_id res chain seq x y z
N MET A 1 -22.39 -6.09 -7.35
CA MET A 1 -21.24 -6.95 -7.03
C MET A 1 -20.58 -6.40 -5.77
N TYR A 2 -21.00 -6.87 -4.60
CA TYR A 2 -20.48 -6.44 -3.30
C TYR A 2 -19.22 -7.25 -2.99
N ILE A 3 -18.04 -6.69 -3.26
CA ILE A 3 -16.79 -7.17 -2.64
C ILE A 3 -16.74 -6.54 -1.24
N ALA A 4 -17.70 -6.92 -0.40
CA ALA A 4 -17.57 -6.78 1.03
C ALA A 4 -16.72 -7.96 1.50
N LEU A 5 -15.40 -7.87 1.31
CA LEU A 5 -14.45 -8.66 2.07
C LEU A 5 -14.92 -8.64 3.53
N GLY A 6 -15.19 -9.80 4.12
CA GLY A 6 -15.91 -9.99 5.40
C GLY A 6 -15.48 -9.07 6.55
N LEU A 7 -16.00 -7.85 6.53
CA LEU A 7 -15.73 -6.74 7.45
C LEU A 7 -16.91 -6.49 8.39
N THR A 8 -17.93 -7.34 8.37
CA THR A 8 -19.16 -7.18 9.18
C THR A 8 -18.94 -7.46 10.67
N ASP A 9 -17.91 -8.20 11.05
CA ASP A 9 -17.62 -8.46 12.46
C ASP A 9 -16.40 -7.65 12.93
N ARG A 10 -16.67 -6.52 13.59
CA ARG A 10 -15.68 -5.70 14.33
C ARG A 10 -14.88 -6.49 15.38
N THR A 11 -15.28 -7.72 15.70
CA THR A 11 -14.80 -8.48 16.85
C THR A 11 -13.67 -9.48 16.56
N ASN A 12 -13.28 -9.74 15.30
CA ASN A 12 -12.40 -10.89 14.98
C ASN A 12 -11.19 -10.62 14.06
N LEU A 13 -10.72 -9.37 13.91
CA LEU A 13 -9.49 -9.12 13.14
C LEU A 13 -8.24 -9.37 14.01
N THR A 14 -7.82 -10.63 14.09
CA THR A 14 -6.56 -10.99 14.76
C THR A 14 -5.35 -10.44 14.00
N LYS A 15 -4.22 -10.23 14.70
CA LYS A 15 -2.95 -9.81 14.06
C LYS A 15 -2.50 -10.78 12.96
N LYS A 16 -2.81 -12.07 13.11
CA LYS A 16 -2.52 -13.10 12.11
C LYS A 16 -3.33 -12.86 10.83
N ARG A 17 -4.65 -12.69 10.96
CA ARG A 17 -5.55 -12.42 9.84
C ARG A 17 -5.26 -11.08 9.16
N GLU A 18 -4.92 -10.06 9.94
CA GLU A 18 -4.46 -8.76 9.42
C GLU A 18 -3.22 -8.94 8.53
N LYS A 19 -2.23 -9.71 9.00
CA LYS A 19 -1.01 -10.03 8.23
C LYS A 19 -1.35 -10.79 6.95
N GLU A 20 -2.18 -11.83 7.03
CA GLU A 20 -2.60 -12.64 5.87
C GLU A 20 -3.28 -11.78 4.78
N ILE A 21 -4.13 -10.83 5.16
CA ILE A 21 -4.77 -9.92 4.19
C ILE A 21 -3.74 -9.02 3.53
N TYR A 22 -2.78 -8.43 4.27
CA TYR A 22 -1.72 -7.64 3.63
C TYR A 22 -0.85 -8.47 2.68
N LEU A 23 -0.51 -9.70 3.05
CA LEU A 23 0.25 -10.59 2.18
C LEU A 23 -0.53 -10.92 0.91
N SER A 24 -1.84 -11.14 1.01
CA SER A 24 -2.72 -11.35 -0.14
C SER A 24 -2.78 -10.11 -1.05
N ILE A 25 -2.77 -8.90 -0.46
CA ILE A 25 -2.69 -7.64 -1.23
C ILE A 25 -1.35 -7.53 -1.98
N LEU A 26 -0.24 -7.85 -1.31
CA LEU A 26 1.08 -7.87 -1.94
C LEU A 26 1.15 -8.91 -3.07
N GLU A 27 0.58 -10.09 -2.87
CA GLU A 27 0.56 -11.18 -3.85
C GLU A 27 -0.25 -10.80 -5.10
N ALA A 28 -1.45 -10.24 -4.91
CA ALA A 28 -2.27 -9.76 -6.01
C ALA A 28 -1.53 -8.69 -6.84
N ALA A 29 -0.86 -7.76 -6.17
CA ALA A 29 -0.07 -6.73 -6.85
C ALA A 29 1.18 -7.30 -7.55
N THR A 30 1.90 -8.22 -6.90
CA THR A 30 3.01 -8.93 -7.53
C THR A 30 2.57 -9.66 -8.79
N TYR A 31 1.44 -10.37 -8.75
CA TYR A 31 0.90 -11.06 -9.92
C TYR A 31 0.54 -10.09 -11.05
N LEU A 32 -0.09 -8.96 -10.70
CA LEU A 32 -0.58 -7.97 -11.64
C LEU A 32 0.55 -7.34 -12.47
N ILE A 33 1.65 -6.95 -11.83
CA ILE A 33 2.76 -6.24 -12.50
C ILE A 33 4.06 -7.03 -12.57
N GLN A 34 4.04 -8.30 -12.14
CA GLN A 34 5.21 -9.20 -12.12
C GLN A 34 6.41 -8.62 -11.36
N ALA A 35 6.16 -7.94 -10.24
CA ALA A 35 7.22 -7.31 -9.44
C ALA A 35 8.02 -8.34 -8.62
N LYS A 36 9.35 -8.21 -8.58
CA LYS A 36 10.18 -9.06 -7.70
C LYS A 36 10.22 -8.59 -6.26
N LYS A 37 10.13 -7.27 -6.03
CA LYS A 37 10.19 -6.66 -4.71
C LYS A 37 8.99 -5.76 -4.53
N ILE A 38 8.23 -5.98 -3.47
CA ILE A 38 7.03 -5.20 -3.18
C ILE A 38 6.86 -4.99 -1.68
N THR A 39 6.40 -3.80 -1.30
CA THR A 39 6.13 -3.44 0.08
C THR A 39 4.93 -2.53 0.18
N LEU A 40 4.11 -2.68 1.22
CA LEU A 40 3.19 -1.63 1.66
C LEU A 40 3.89 -0.76 2.68
N ARG A 41 3.90 0.56 2.46
CA ARG A 41 4.43 1.55 3.41
C ARG A 41 3.30 2.44 3.89
N PHE A 42 3.08 2.47 5.20
CA PHE A 42 2.14 3.36 5.87
C PHE A 42 2.91 4.55 6.42
N PHE A 43 2.52 5.74 5.99
CA PHE A 43 3.24 6.97 6.24
C PHE A 43 2.30 8.00 6.81
N ASN A 44 2.69 8.64 7.92
CA ASN A 44 1.96 9.75 8.50
C ASN A 44 2.49 11.06 7.91
N GLU A 45 1.65 11.71 7.11
CA GLU A 45 1.97 12.96 6.41
C GLU A 45 2.17 14.13 7.38
N LYS A 46 1.51 14.16 8.54
CA LYS A 46 1.61 15.26 9.51
C LYS A 46 3.01 15.33 10.12
N ILE A 47 3.57 14.18 10.50
CA ILE A 47 4.91 14.09 11.13
C ILE A 47 5.99 13.64 10.16
N SER A 48 5.64 13.49 8.87
CA SER A 48 6.53 12.99 7.83
C SER A 48 7.31 11.73 8.23
N LYS A 49 6.61 10.75 8.83
CA LYS A 49 7.23 9.52 9.34
C LYS A 49 6.54 8.26 8.83
N THR A 50 7.34 7.27 8.42
CA THR A 50 6.84 5.92 8.17
C THR A 50 6.45 5.27 9.49
N ILE A 51 5.20 4.83 9.59
CA ILE A 51 4.63 4.21 10.80
C ILE A 51 4.71 2.69 10.73
N LYS A 52 4.57 2.12 9.52
CA LYS A 52 4.56 0.67 9.32
C LYS A 52 5.02 0.32 7.92
N VAL A 53 5.73 -0.80 7.78
CA VAL A 53 6.07 -1.41 6.50
C VAL A 53 5.67 -2.87 6.54
N ILE A 54 5.06 -3.37 5.46
CA ILE A 54 4.73 -4.78 5.27
C ILE A 54 5.38 -5.29 3.98
N SER A 55 6.00 -6.45 4.06
CA SER A 55 6.59 -7.21 2.95
C SER A 55 6.46 -8.71 3.23
N PHE A 56 6.76 -9.56 2.24
CA PHE A 56 6.66 -11.01 2.39
C PHE A 56 7.60 -11.59 3.45
N ASP A 57 8.84 -11.11 3.47
CA ASP A 57 9.93 -11.60 4.32
C ASP A 57 10.27 -10.63 5.47
N GLY A 58 9.54 -9.52 5.60
CA GLY A 58 9.82 -8.46 6.58
C GLY A 58 10.94 -7.50 6.15
N ILE A 59 11.55 -7.69 4.98
CA ILE A 59 12.58 -6.79 4.45
C ILE A 59 11.92 -5.57 3.80
N ASN A 60 12.34 -4.38 4.21
CA ASN A 60 11.96 -3.12 3.55
C ASN A 60 12.87 -2.87 2.35
N TYR A 61 12.57 -3.49 1.21
CA TYR A 61 13.34 -3.35 -0.03
C TYR A 61 13.50 -1.91 -0.51
N HIS A 62 12.59 -1.02 -0.08
CA HIS A 62 12.49 0.36 -0.53
C HIS A 62 12.87 1.35 0.58
N SER A 63 13.74 0.95 1.51
CA SER A 63 14.24 1.80 2.60
C SER A 63 14.93 3.08 2.08
N TYR A 64 15.50 3.03 0.88
CA TYR A 64 16.13 4.17 0.21
C TYR A 64 15.16 5.24 -0.28
N ILE A 65 13.86 4.93 -0.41
CA ILE A 65 12.84 5.92 -0.78
C ILE A 65 12.61 6.81 0.44
N LYS A 66 12.94 8.08 0.32
CA LYS A 66 12.80 9.03 1.42
C LYS A 66 11.34 9.40 1.64
N ASN A 67 11.04 9.85 2.86
CA ASN A 67 9.68 10.24 3.24
C ASN A 67 9.19 11.48 2.46
N GLU A 68 10.08 12.38 2.08
CA GLU A 68 9.73 13.58 1.31
C GLU A 68 9.18 13.20 -0.07
N THR A 69 9.76 12.16 -0.69
CA THR A 69 9.26 11.60 -1.97
C THR A 69 7.82 11.10 -1.86
N MET A 70 7.39 10.70 -0.65
CA MET A 70 6.04 10.20 -0.38
C MET A 70 5.01 11.32 -0.26
N LEU A 71 5.41 12.60 -0.24
CA LEU A 71 4.52 13.76 -0.14
C LEU A 71 4.07 14.29 -1.51
N ASP A 72 4.81 14.00 -2.58
CA ASP A 72 4.54 14.52 -3.94
C ASP A 72 3.51 13.68 -4.74
N TYR A 73 2.76 12.78 -4.09
CA TYR A 73 1.88 11.82 -4.76
C TYR A 73 0.76 12.45 -5.60
N GLU A 74 0.24 13.61 -5.21
CA GLU A 74 -0.84 14.30 -5.94
C GLU A 74 -0.35 14.81 -7.29
N LYS A 75 0.91 15.23 -7.38
CA LYS A 75 1.53 15.70 -8.63
C LYS A 75 1.65 14.59 -9.68
N CYS A 76 1.59 13.33 -9.25
CA CYS A 76 1.68 12.17 -10.14
C CYS A 76 0.37 11.37 -10.19
N ASN A 77 -0.77 11.99 -9.90
CA ASN A 77 -2.09 11.33 -9.95
C ASN A 77 -2.10 9.99 -9.18
N TYR A 78 -1.49 9.96 -8.00
CA TYR A 78 -1.39 8.79 -7.12
C TYR A 78 -0.61 7.58 -7.70
N ILE A 79 0.10 7.74 -8.83
CA ILE A 79 1.11 6.80 -9.35
C ILE A 79 2.41 7.56 -9.61
N CYS A 80 3.39 7.40 -8.73
CA CYS A 80 4.73 7.92 -8.98
C CYS A 80 5.62 6.80 -9.55
N LYS A 81 6.30 7.08 -10.66
CA LYS A 81 7.33 6.19 -11.22
C LYS A 81 8.69 6.86 -11.08
N ILE A 82 9.63 6.20 -10.42
CA ILE A 82 10.99 6.71 -10.22
C ILE A 82 11.96 5.60 -10.59
N LYS A 83 12.67 5.76 -11.71
CA LYS A 83 13.55 4.73 -12.28
C LYS A 83 12.76 3.41 -12.45
N ASN A 84 13.23 2.32 -11.84
CA ASN A 84 12.61 1.00 -11.87
C ASN A 84 11.62 0.75 -10.72
N VAL A 85 11.04 1.82 -10.15
CA VAL A 85 10.09 1.75 -9.04
C VAL A 85 8.76 2.34 -9.47
N ILE A 86 7.68 1.67 -9.12
CA ILE A 86 6.32 2.20 -9.17
C ILE A 86 5.77 2.30 -7.75
N MET A 87 5.19 3.45 -7.43
CA MET A 87 4.53 3.74 -6.17
C MET A 87 3.07 4.08 -6.46
N ALA A 88 2.16 3.22 -6.01
CA ALA A 88 0.73 3.47 -6.05
C ALA A 88 0.24 3.89 -4.67
N PHE A 89 -0.37 5.07 -4.58
CA PHE A 89 -0.84 5.63 -3.32
C PHE A 89 -2.33 5.35 -3.13
N SER A 90 -2.76 5.17 -1.88
CA SER A 90 -4.18 5.17 -1.56
C SER A 90 -4.83 6.47 -2.00
N PHE A 91 -6.11 6.46 -2.38
CA PHE A 91 -6.80 7.67 -2.86
C PHE A 91 -6.97 8.71 -1.75
N LYS A 92 -7.30 8.24 -0.55
CA LYS A 92 -7.49 9.07 0.64
C LYS A 92 -6.39 8.79 1.67
N LYS A 93 -6.28 9.69 2.63
CA LYS A 93 -5.62 9.47 3.92
C LYS A 93 -6.65 9.32 5.02
N ILE A 94 -6.31 8.61 6.09
CA ILE A 94 -7.13 8.45 7.29
C ILE A 94 -6.25 8.81 8.49
N ASN A 95 -6.68 9.74 9.33
CA ASN A 95 -5.91 10.25 10.49
C ASN A 95 -4.46 10.64 10.12
N ASN A 96 -4.31 11.37 9.01
CA ASN A 96 -3.02 11.78 8.41
C ASN A 96 -2.15 10.64 7.88
N ILE A 97 -2.63 9.41 7.87
CA ILE A 97 -1.89 8.25 7.37
C ILE A 97 -2.31 7.93 5.94
N ARG A 98 -1.32 7.75 5.07
CA ARG A 98 -1.47 7.27 3.69
C ARG A 98 -0.75 5.94 3.54
N CYS A 99 -1.29 5.07 2.71
CA CYS A 99 -0.59 3.86 2.31
C CYS A 99 -0.02 4.05 0.90
N ALA A 100 1.21 3.61 0.68
CA ALA A 100 1.78 3.43 -0.63
C ALA A 100 2.15 1.96 -0.82
N LEU A 101 1.73 1.39 -1.94
CA LEU A 101 2.22 0.15 -2.48
C LEU A 101 3.41 0.49 -3.37
N ILE A 102 4.59 0.00 -2.99
CA ILE A 102 5.86 0.30 -3.64
C ILE A 102 6.40 -0.99 -4.22
N ALA A 103 6.63 -1.02 -5.51
CA ALA A 103 7.17 -2.17 -6.22
C ALA A 103 8.38 -1.78 -7.07
N SER A 104 9.39 -2.66 -7.13
CA SER A 104 10.53 -2.53 -8.03
C SER A 104 10.77 -3.83 -8.79
N ASP A 105 11.56 -3.73 -9.87
CA ASP A 105 11.88 -4.88 -10.73
C ASP A 105 10.60 -5.54 -11.27
N TYR A 106 9.69 -4.71 -11.79
CA TYR A 106 8.38 -5.10 -12.32
C TYR A 106 8.39 -5.10 -13.86
N ASN A 107 7.42 -5.77 -14.47
CA ASN A 107 7.22 -5.73 -15.91
C ASN A 107 6.69 -4.35 -16.33
N LEU A 108 7.46 -3.62 -17.15
CA LEU A 108 7.13 -2.24 -17.52
C LEU A 108 5.82 -2.12 -18.30
N GLU A 109 5.49 -3.07 -19.17
CA GLU A 109 4.23 -3.06 -19.91
C GLU A 109 3.06 -3.17 -18.94
N GLN A 110 3.11 -4.13 -18.02
CA GLN A 110 2.08 -4.33 -17.01
C GLN A 110 1.99 -3.16 -16.02
N GLY A 111 3.11 -2.55 -15.64
CA GLY A 111 3.11 -1.36 -14.79
C GLY A 111 2.70 -0.07 -15.50
N ASN A 112 2.75 -0.02 -16.84
CA ASN A 112 2.28 1.09 -17.66
C ASN A 112 0.81 0.97 -18.06
N ASP A 113 0.23 -0.22 -17.99
CA ASP A 113 -1.20 -0.42 -18.17
C ASP A 113 -2.02 0.38 -17.15
N LEU A 114 -2.99 1.16 -17.63
CA LEU A 114 -3.79 2.08 -16.82
C LEU A 114 -4.74 1.32 -15.89
N LYS A 115 -5.30 0.19 -16.34
CA LYS A 115 -6.20 -0.62 -15.53
C LYS A 115 -5.45 -1.23 -14.36
N ASN A 116 -4.23 -1.73 -14.59
CA ASN A 116 -3.37 -2.24 -13.55
C ASN A 116 -3.00 -1.15 -12.54
N GLN A 117 -2.67 0.06 -13.00
CA GLN A 117 -2.42 1.20 -12.12
C GLN A 117 -3.61 1.54 -11.21
N GLU A 118 -4.83 1.57 -11.74
CA GLU A 118 -6.03 1.79 -10.93
C GLU A 118 -6.25 0.68 -9.89
N ILE A 119 -6.01 -0.58 -10.27
CA ILE A 119 -6.08 -1.70 -9.34
C ILE A 119 -5.03 -1.55 -8.22
N LEU A 120 -3.80 -1.11 -8.53
CA LEU A 120 -2.77 -0.87 -7.51
C LEU A 120 -3.17 0.22 -6.51
N LYS A 121 -3.76 1.34 -6.97
CA LYS A 121 -4.29 2.40 -6.09
C LYS A 121 -5.42 1.87 -5.20
N PHE A 122 -6.30 1.05 -5.76
CA PHE A 122 -7.37 0.39 -5.01
C PHE A 122 -6.80 -0.54 -3.92
N LEU A 123 -5.82 -1.38 -4.26
CA LEU A 123 -5.14 -2.27 -3.32
C LEU A 123 -4.45 -1.49 -2.18
N ALA A 124 -3.76 -0.39 -2.49
CA ALA A 124 -3.17 0.51 -1.48
C ALA A 124 -4.26 1.12 -0.56
N SER A 125 -5.42 1.46 -1.11
CA SER A 125 -6.56 1.99 -0.33
C SER A 125 -7.19 0.94 0.58
N GLN A 126 -7.31 -0.31 0.12
CA GLN A 126 -7.78 -1.42 0.96
C GLN A 126 -6.80 -1.70 2.11
N ALA A 127 -5.49 -1.64 1.85
CA ALA A 127 -4.48 -1.76 2.89
C ALA A 127 -4.57 -0.64 3.93
N LEU A 128 -4.76 0.62 3.50
CA LEU A 128 -4.98 1.74 4.41
C LEU A 128 -6.21 1.53 5.29
N PHE A 129 -7.33 1.13 4.67
CA PHE A 129 -8.56 0.87 5.41
C PHE A 129 -8.36 -0.20 6.47
N LEU A 130 -7.73 -1.33 6.13
CA LEU A 130 -7.43 -2.40 7.08
C LEU A 130 -6.55 -1.92 8.25
N TYR A 131 -5.53 -1.12 7.96
CA TYR A 131 -4.64 -0.56 8.97
C TYR A 131 -5.39 0.32 9.98
N CYS A 132 -6.27 1.18 9.50
CA CYS A 132 -7.06 2.05 10.37
C CYS A 132 -8.21 1.35 11.07
N TYR A 133 -8.81 0.34 10.43
CA TYR A 133 -9.87 -0.46 11.03
C TYR A 133 -9.36 -1.31 12.21
N ALA A 134 -8.11 -1.76 12.17
CA ALA A 134 -7.44 -2.45 13.28
C ALA A 134 -7.09 -1.53 14.47
N GLU A 135 -7.77 -0.38 14.60
CA GLU A 135 -7.58 0.70 15.58
C GLU A 135 -6.20 1.36 15.63
N LYS A 136 -5.27 1.01 14.73
CA LYS A 136 -3.90 1.57 14.73
C LYS A 136 -3.80 3.02 14.25
N CYS A 137 -4.92 3.62 13.83
CA CYS A 137 -5.00 5.02 13.42
C CYS A 137 -5.48 5.96 14.54
N ASN A 138 -5.85 5.45 15.72
CA ASN A 138 -6.15 6.27 16.89
C ASN A 138 -5.00 6.15 17.89
N PRO A 139 -4.11 7.16 18.00
CA PRO A 139 -3.31 7.29 19.21
C PRO A 139 -4.24 7.78 20.31
N SER A 140 -4.63 6.87 21.20
CA SER A 140 -5.08 7.24 22.56
C SER A 140 -3.95 7.98 23.27
#